data_AF-A0A223ZN21-F1
#
_entry.id   AF-A0A223ZN21-F1
#
_cell.length_a   1.000
_cell.length_b   1.000
_cell.length_c   1.000
_cell.angle_alpha   90.00
_cell.angle_beta   90.00
_cell.angle_gamma   90.00
#
_symmetry.space_group_name_H-M   'P 1'
#
loop_
_entity.id
_entity.type
_entity.pdbx_description
1 polymer ?
#
loop_
_entity_poly.entity_id
_entity_poly.type
_entity_poly.pdbx_seq_one_letter_code
_entity_poly.pdbx_strand_id
1 'polypeptide(L)' 'NVMSGVTPGMIVGVTTEAIAGENHILTAGGIDAHVHFICPQQVHEALASGVTTFIGGGTGPATGTNATTCTPGA' A
#
# COMPACT_ATOMS: atom_id res chain seq x y z
N ASN A 1 8.22 -5.37 -37.20
CA ASN A 1 7.42 -4.83 -36.07
C ASN A 1 6.00 -4.59 -36.54
N VAL A 2 5.02 -5.22 -35.88
CA VAL A 2 3.59 -5.16 -36.24
C VAL A 2 2.85 -3.97 -35.60
N MET A 3 3.41 -3.38 -34.52
CA MET A 3 2.89 -2.20 -33.84
C MET A 3 3.94 -1.08 -33.86
N SER A 4 3.49 0.16 -34.01
CA SER A 4 4.34 1.35 -33.94
C SER A 4 4.44 1.85 -32.49
N GLY A 5 5.56 2.49 -32.13
CA GLY A 5 5.69 3.24 -30.88
C GLY A 5 5.73 2.44 -29.57
N VAL A 6 6.01 1.13 -29.62
CA VAL A 6 6.18 0.32 -28.40
C VAL A 6 7.42 0.79 -27.62
N THR A 7 7.22 1.24 -26.37
CA THR A 7 8.29 1.73 -25.49
C THR A 7 9.33 0.63 -25.20
N PRO A 8 10.64 0.93 -25.24
CA PRO A 8 11.67 0.00 -24.80
C PRO A 8 11.42 -0.50 -23.37
N GLY A 9 11.44 -1.82 -23.17
CA GLY A 9 11.14 -2.45 -21.88
C GLY A 9 9.66 -2.77 -21.63
N MET A 10 8.74 -2.41 -22.55
CA MET A 10 7.29 -2.69 -22.43
C MET A 10 6.81 -3.76 -23.43
N ILE A 11 7.62 -4.80 -23.67
CA ILE A 11 7.23 -5.91 -24.56
C ILE A 11 6.32 -6.88 -23.80
N VAL A 12 5.13 -7.16 -24.35
CA VAL A 12 4.27 -8.27 -23.90
C VAL A 12 4.75 -9.55 -24.58
N GLY A 13 5.31 -10.47 -23.80
CA GLY A 13 5.86 -11.74 -24.28
C GLY A 13 5.16 -12.96 -23.68
N VAL A 14 5.76 -14.14 -23.85
CA VAL A 14 5.18 -15.42 -23.40
C VAL A 14 5.09 -15.56 -21.87
N THR A 15 5.71 -14.66 -21.11
CA THR A 15 5.75 -14.66 -19.64
C THR A 15 5.14 -13.39 -19.03
N THR A 16 4.40 -12.60 -19.81
CA THR A 16 3.79 -11.36 -19.33
C THR A 16 2.38 -11.62 -18.82
N GLU A 17 2.11 -11.25 -17.56
CA GLU A 17 0.74 -11.15 -17.03
C GLU A 17 0.11 -9.81 -17.41
N ALA A 18 -1.21 -9.77 -17.56
CA ALA A 18 -1.96 -8.58 -17.91
C ALA A 18 -3.10 -8.33 -16.90
N ILE A 19 -3.17 -7.10 -16.40
CA ILE A 19 -4.30 -6.58 -15.64
C ILE A 19 -4.97 -5.51 -16.48
N ALA A 20 -6.26 -5.69 -16.79
CA ALA A 20 -7.08 -4.76 -17.55
C ALA A 20 -7.31 -3.47 -16.75
N GLY A 21 -6.86 -2.33 -17.28
CA GLY A 21 -6.95 -1.01 -16.64
C GLY A 21 -7.92 -0.05 -17.32
N GLU A 22 -8.53 -0.46 -18.44
CA GLU A 22 -9.51 0.35 -19.16
C GLU A 22 -10.69 0.72 -18.26
N ASN A 23 -11.13 1.98 -18.34
CA ASN A 23 -12.21 2.55 -17.53
C ASN A 23 -11.96 2.56 -16.01
N HIS A 24 -10.73 2.34 -15.54
CA HIS A 24 -10.34 2.48 -14.14
C HIS A 24 -9.40 3.68 -13.95
N ILE A 25 -9.40 4.25 -12.75
CA ILE A 25 -8.39 5.21 -12.31
C ILE A 25 -7.36 4.45 -11.50
N LEU A 26 -6.10 4.47 -11.94
CA LEU A 26 -4.98 3.99 -11.15
C LEU A 26 -4.35 5.16 -10.40
N THR A 27 -4.17 5.00 -9.09
CA THR A 27 -3.41 5.91 -8.23
C THR A 27 -2.22 5.16 -7.63
N ALA A 28 -1.25 5.90 -7.10
CA ALA A 28 -0.34 5.30 -6.12
C ALA A 28 -1.14 4.82 -4.90
N GLY A 29 -0.58 3.87 -4.15
CA GLY A 29 -1.15 3.50 -2.86
C GLY A 29 -0.98 4.64 -1.84
N GLY A 30 -1.96 4.80 -0.95
CA GLY A 30 -1.95 5.81 0.09
C GLY A 30 -0.80 5.58 1.09
N ILE A 31 -0.22 6.67 1.57
CA ILE A 31 0.78 6.67 2.64
C ILE A 31 0.13 7.30 3.87
N ASP A 32 -0.14 6.49 4.88
CA ASP A 32 -0.56 6.99 6.19
C ASP A 32 0.67 7.13 7.09
N ALA A 33 1.02 8.37 7.41
CA ALA A 33 2.17 8.72 8.22
C ALA A 33 1.86 8.89 9.72
N HIS A 34 0.62 8.59 10.14
CA HIS A 34 0.16 8.77 11.51
C HIS A 34 -0.60 7.53 12.01
N VAL A 35 0.05 6.37 11.96
CA VAL A 35 -0.56 5.11 12.37
C VAL A 35 -0.27 4.77 13.83
N HIS A 36 -1.32 4.52 14.59
CA HIS A 36 -1.21 3.84 15.88
C HIS A 36 -1.32 2.33 15.65
N PHE A 37 -0.30 1.54 15.96
CA PHE A 37 -0.34 0.07 15.80
C PHE A 37 -1.07 -0.61 16.97
N ILE A 38 -2.39 -0.40 17.05
CA ILE A 38 -3.26 -0.87 18.13
C ILE A 38 -3.61 -2.35 17.96
N CYS A 39 -3.94 -2.76 16.73
CA CYS A 39 -4.30 -4.14 16.45
C CYS A 39 -3.95 -4.54 15.01
N PRO A 40 -3.67 -5.83 14.74
CA PRO A 40 -3.39 -6.29 13.38
C PRO A 40 -4.56 -6.09 12.39
N GLN A 41 -5.79 -6.07 12.88
CA GLN A 41 -7.00 -6.00 12.06
C GLN A 41 -7.08 -4.70 11.24
N GLN A 42 -6.47 -3.61 11.73
CA GLN A 42 -6.48 -2.31 11.05
C GLN A 42 -5.83 -2.36 9.66
N VAL A 43 -4.97 -3.34 9.38
CA VAL A 43 -4.36 -3.51 8.05
C VAL A 43 -5.43 -3.80 6.99
N HIS A 44 -6.48 -4.55 7.32
CA HIS A 44 -7.55 -4.86 6.38
C HIS A 44 -8.35 -3.61 5.99
N GLU A 45 -8.65 -2.74 6.96
CA GLU A 45 -9.38 -1.48 6.70
C GLU A 45 -8.56 -0.51 5.86
N ALA A 46 -7.27 -0.40 6.17
CA ALA A 46 -6.36 0.45 5.41
C ALA A 46 -6.15 -0.06 3.97
N LEU A 47 -6.00 -1.38 3.77
CA LEU A 47 -5.90 -1.93 2.42
C LEU A 47 -7.19 -1.74 1.61
N ALA A 48 -8.36 -1.93 2.23
CA ALA A 48 -9.66 -1.73 1.58
C ALA A 48 -9.91 -0.26 1.18
N SER A 49 -9.30 0.69 1.89
CA SER A 49 -9.34 2.13 1.58
C SER A 49 -8.22 2.60 0.65
N GLY A 50 -7.34 1.70 0.18
CA GLY A 50 -6.26 2.00 -0.75
C GLY A 50 -4.96 2.51 -0.11
N VAL A 51 -4.84 2.45 1.23
CA VAL A 51 -3.58 2.72 1.94
C VAL A 51 -2.67 1.49 1.86
N THR A 52 -1.43 1.68 1.42
CA THR A 52 -0.45 0.60 1.24
C THR A 52 0.81 0.77 2.07
N THR A 53 1.02 1.95 2.66
CA THR A 53 2.17 2.24 3.51
C THR A 53 1.71 2.79 4.86
N PHE A 54 2.28 2.26 5.94
CA PHE A 54 1.96 2.61 7.31
C PHE A 54 3.23 3.07 8.01
N ILE A 55 3.24 4.30 8.51
CA ILE A 55 4.34 4.85 9.29
C ILE A 55 3.75 5.34 10.62
N GLY A 56 4.38 4.91 11.72
CA GLY A 56 3.89 5.21 13.06
C GLY A 56 4.50 4.27 14.09
N GLY A 57 3.73 3.93 15.13
CA GLY A 57 4.22 3.13 16.24
C GLY A 57 3.10 2.56 17.10
N GLY A 58 3.42 1.52 17.86
CA GLY A 58 2.50 0.87 18.78
C GLY A 58 2.95 -0.52 19.20
N THR A 59 2.47 -0.97 20.36
CA THR A 59 2.72 -2.31 20.93
C THR A 59 1.42 -3.05 21.20
N GLY A 60 0.36 -2.74 20.46
CA GLY A 60 -0.98 -3.26 20.68
C GLY A 60 -1.89 -2.29 21.46
N PRO A 61 -2.96 -2.76 22.12
CA PRO A 61 -3.98 -1.90 22.72
C PRO A 61 -3.57 -1.33 24.10
N ALA A 62 -2.30 -0.95 24.25
CA ALA A 62 -1.80 -0.30 25.46
C ALA A 62 -2.20 1.18 25.50
N THR A 63 -2.37 1.75 26.70
CA THR A 63 -2.67 3.19 26.87
C THR A 63 -1.67 4.09 26.15
N GLY A 64 -0.40 3.72 26.14
CA GLY A 64 0.65 4.42 25.39
C GLY A 64 0.33 4.45 23.90
N THR A 65 0.14 3.29 23.27
CA THR A 65 -0.20 3.20 21.84
C THR A 65 -1.53 3.86 21.50
N ASN A 66 -2.53 3.83 22.39
CA ASN A 66 -3.80 4.52 22.17
C ASN A 66 -3.66 6.06 22.21
N ALA A 67 -2.58 6.57 22.79
CA ALA A 67 -2.32 8.00 22.93
C ALA A 67 -1.24 8.52 21.97
N THR A 68 -0.24 7.70 21.63
CA THR A 68 0.93 8.10 20.85
C THR A 68 1.31 7.06 19.80
N THR A 69 1.81 7.51 18.65
CA THR A 69 2.36 6.66 17.57
C THR A 69 3.80 6.20 17.88
N CYS A 70 4.02 5.71 19.09
CA CYS A 70 5.33 5.27 19.55
C CYS A 70 5.35 3.76 19.75
N THR A 71 6.43 3.13 19.32
CA THR A 71 6.84 1.79 19.76
C THR A 71 8.00 1.97 20.73
N PRO A 72 7.76 2.11 22.04
CA PRO A 72 8.83 2.43 22.98
C PRO A 72 9.83 1.27 23.06
N GLY A 73 11.10 1.57 22.80
CA GLY A 73 12.22 0.70 23.13
C GLY A 73 12.83 1.05 24.50
N ALA A 74 13.85 0.31 24.90
CA ALA A 74 14.82 0.71 25.93
C ALA A 74 16.06 1.32 25.27
#